data_AF-A0A1B6IP24-F1
#
_entry.id   AF-A0A1B6IP24-F1
#
_cell.length_a   1.000
_cell.length_b   1.000
_cell.length_c   1.000
_cell.angle_alpha   90.00
_cell.angle_beta   90.00
_cell.angle_gamma   90.00
#
_symmetry.space_group_name_H-M   'P 1'
#
loop_
_entity.id
_entity.type
_entity.pdbx_description
1 polymer ?
#
loop_
_entity_poly.entity_id
_entity_poly.type
_entity_poly.pdbx_seq_one_letter_code
_entity_poly.pdbx_strand_id
1 'polypeptide(L)'
;TTTEPAKKPAVEEIQSQHFEMEYEINDLPLNVRTHILLRGVVENRVTSASGASVRTEGSYVVPQNKKYSKQKPLCVFIEGTCEESISLAKKTLDELKAE
;
A
#
# COMPACT_ATOMS: atom_id res chain seq x y z
N THR A 1 0.48 47.01 9.19
CA THR A 1 -0.20 46.61 7.95
C THR A 1 0.53 45.41 7.39
N THR A 2 -0.11 44.24 7.45
CA THR A 2 0.47 42.94 7.12
C THR A 2 0.81 42.87 5.63
N THR A 3 2.07 42.57 5.31
CA THR A 3 2.54 42.25 3.96
C THR A 3 2.28 40.77 3.66
N GLU A 4 1.39 40.53 2.72
CA GLU A 4 1.06 39.21 2.16
C GLU A 4 2.03 38.90 1.00
N PRO A 5 2.81 37.81 1.03
CA PRO A 5 3.69 37.48 -0.08
C PRO A 5 3.02 36.56 -1.10
N ALA A 6 2.80 37.13 -2.28
CA ALA A 6 2.92 36.55 -3.63
C ALA A 6 2.72 35.02 -3.81
N LYS A 7 1.55 34.66 -4.36
CA LYS A 7 1.29 33.39 -5.05
C LYS A 7 2.30 33.21 -6.20
N LYS A 8 3.10 32.14 -6.13
CA LYS A 8 3.95 31.66 -7.23
C LYS A 8 3.08 31.03 -8.34
N PRO A 9 3.45 31.16 -9.62
CA PRO A 9 2.67 30.65 -10.74
C PRO A 9 2.69 29.11 -10.78
N ALA A 10 1.52 28.54 -11.08
CA ALA A 10 1.27 27.13 -11.24
C ALA A 10 2.06 26.56 -12.42
N VAL A 11 2.98 25.65 -12.11
CA VAL A 11 3.48 24.68 -13.09
C VAL A 11 2.41 23.60 -13.14
N GLU A 12 1.69 23.51 -14.25
CA GLU A 12 0.77 22.41 -14.55
C GLU A 12 1.64 21.17 -14.78
N GLU A 13 2.14 20.62 -13.67
CA GLU A 13 2.73 19.30 -13.61
C GLU A 13 1.65 18.36 -14.13
N ILE A 14 1.96 17.61 -15.19
CA ILE A 14 1.16 16.46 -15.58
C ILE A 14 1.26 15.52 -14.39
N GLN A 15 0.40 15.70 -13.40
CA GLN A 15 0.32 14.86 -12.22
C GLN A 15 -0.03 13.50 -12.78
N SER A 16 1.00 12.69 -12.99
CA SER A 16 0.84 11.27 -13.24
C SER A 16 -0.01 10.81 -12.09
N GLN A 17 -1.27 10.53 -12.38
CA GLN A 17 -2.33 10.39 -11.39
C GLN A 17 -1.95 9.17 -10.54
N HIS A 18 -1.30 9.43 -9.42
CA HIS A 18 -0.68 8.42 -8.59
C HIS A 18 -1.64 8.09 -7.48
N PHE A 19 -2.11 6.85 -7.48
CA PHE A 19 -3.01 6.34 -6.46
C PHE A 19 -2.21 5.40 -5.57
N GLU A 20 -2.34 5.58 -4.27
CA GLU A 20 -1.71 4.73 -3.27
C GLU A 20 -2.76 4.21 -2.28
N MET A 21 -2.61 2.95 -1.87
CA MET A 21 -3.40 2.37 -0.80
C MET A 21 -2.54 1.56 0.15
N GLU A 22 -2.71 1.80 1.45
CA GLU A 22 -2.13 0.97 2.51
C GLU A 22 -3.06 -0.20 2.84
N TYR A 23 -2.49 -1.39 2.94
CA TYR A 23 -3.19 -2.62 3.25
C TYR A 23 -2.47 -3.36 4.39
N GLU A 24 -3.03 -3.26 5.59
CA GLU A 24 -2.43 -3.89 6.76
C GLU A 24 -2.53 -5.41 6.70
N ILE A 25 -1.39 -6.09 6.85
CA ILE A 25 -1.29 -7.55 6.82
C ILE A 25 -0.88 -8.14 8.17
N ASN A 26 -0.61 -7.31 9.17
CA ASN A 26 -0.07 -7.73 10.46
C ASN A 26 -0.97 -8.74 11.20
N ASP A 27 -2.28 -8.52 11.16
CA ASP A 27 -3.26 -9.36 11.87
C ASP A 27 -3.68 -10.60 11.07
N LEU A 28 -3.09 -10.82 9.88
CA LEU A 28 -3.38 -12.00 9.09
C LEU A 28 -2.73 -13.25 9.67
N PRO A 29 -3.34 -14.42 9.43
CA PRO A 29 -2.72 -15.70 9.72
C PRO A 29 -1.29 -15.80 9.19
N LEU A 30 -0.44 -16.56 9.89
CA LEU A 30 0.98 -16.68 9.55
C LEU A 30 1.19 -17.21 8.13
N ASN A 31 0.42 -18.20 7.70
CA ASN A 31 0.45 -18.75 6.34
C ASN A 31 0.20 -17.65 5.27
N VAL A 32 -0.85 -16.84 5.47
CA VAL A 32 -1.20 -15.75 4.55
C VAL A 32 -0.10 -14.69 4.53
N ARG A 33 0.42 -14.28 5.70
CA ARG A 33 1.53 -13.33 5.77
C ARG A 33 2.77 -13.85 5.06
N THR A 34 3.17 -15.08 5.32
CA THR A 34 4.32 -15.69 4.64
C THR A 34 4.10 -15.73 3.14
N HIS A 35 2.89 -16.05 2.68
CA HIS A 35 2.56 -16.06 1.25
C HIS A 35 2.64 -14.66 0.62
N ILE A 36 2.16 -13.62 1.30
CA ILE A 36 2.25 -12.22 0.85
C ILE A 36 3.70 -11.71 0.86
N LEU A 37 4.49 -12.11 1.85
CA LEU A 37 5.89 -11.71 2.02
C LEU A 37 6.85 -12.46 1.09
N LEU A 38 6.43 -13.57 0.49
CA LEU A 38 7.21 -14.26 -0.52
C LEU A 38 7.37 -13.32 -1.73
N ARG A 39 8.56 -12.71 -1.82
CA ARG A 39 8.93 -11.78 -2.90
C ARG A 39 8.58 -12.39 -4.25
N GLY A 40 7.94 -11.58 -5.08
CA GLY A 40 7.50 -11.98 -6.41
C GLY A 40 6.14 -12.67 -6.47
N VAL A 41 5.60 -13.27 -5.40
CA VAL A 41 4.26 -13.91 -5.49
C VAL A 41 3.18 -12.84 -5.51
N VAL A 42 3.12 -12.01 -4.47
CA VAL A 42 2.16 -10.91 -4.38
C VAL A 42 2.44 -9.83 -5.41
N GLU A 43 3.72 -9.51 -5.62
CA GLU A 43 4.15 -8.52 -6.60
C GLU A 43 3.71 -8.94 -8.01
N ASN A 44 4.03 -10.15 -8.44
CA ASN A 44 3.66 -10.60 -9.79
C ASN A 44 2.14 -10.78 -9.95
N ARG A 45 1.43 -11.31 -8.94
CA ARG A 45 -0.03 -11.46 -9.02
C ARG A 45 -0.71 -10.10 -9.12
N VAL A 46 -0.35 -9.14 -8.28
CA VAL A 46 -0.96 -7.80 -8.29
C VAL A 46 -0.61 -7.06 -9.58
N THR A 47 0.68 -7.03 -9.97
CA THR A 47 1.10 -6.36 -11.20
C THR A 47 0.48 -7.00 -12.44
N SER A 48 0.37 -8.34 -12.51
CA SER A 48 -0.28 -9.01 -13.65
C SER A 48 -1.79 -8.80 -13.69
N ALA A 49 -2.45 -8.70 -12.53
CA ALA A 49 -3.90 -8.55 -12.46
C ALA A 49 -4.39 -7.11 -12.65
N SER A 50 -3.65 -6.13 -12.12
CA SER A 50 -4.10 -4.73 -12.07
C SER A 50 -3.12 -3.72 -12.65
N GLY A 51 -1.89 -4.11 -13.00
CA GLY A 51 -0.84 -3.19 -13.39
C GLY A 51 -0.29 -2.34 -12.23
N ALA A 52 -0.74 -2.58 -11.00
CA ALA A 52 -0.25 -1.88 -9.82
C ALA A 52 1.05 -2.51 -9.31
N SER A 53 1.90 -1.67 -8.72
CA SER A 53 3.07 -2.09 -7.97
C SER A 53 2.70 -2.29 -6.50
N VAL A 54 3.43 -3.15 -5.81
CA VAL A 54 3.26 -3.34 -4.36
C VAL A 54 4.61 -3.35 -3.67
N ARG A 55 4.65 -2.77 -2.47
CA ARG A 55 5.81 -2.80 -1.60
C ARG A 55 5.39 -3.13 -0.18
N THR A 56 6.15 -3.97 0.50
CA THR A 56 5.90 -4.25 1.91
C THR A 56 6.75 -3.34 2.78
N GLU A 57 6.14 -2.74 3.80
CA GLU A 57 6.82 -1.91 4.78
C GLU A 57 6.41 -2.30 6.20
N GLY A 58 7.27 -1.97 7.17
CA GLY A 58 7.04 -2.25 8.58
C GLY A 58 7.62 -3.59 9.01
N SER A 59 7.26 -3.99 10.22
CA SER A 59 7.70 -5.25 10.81
C SER A 59 6.52 -5.93 11.48
N TYR A 60 6.56 -7.26 11.58
CA TYR A 60 5.52 -7.96 12.31
C TYR A 60 5.52 -7.51 13.78
N VAL A 61 4.39 -6.95 14.20
CA VAL A 61 4.13 -6.57 15.59
C VAL A 61 3.13 -7.56 16.15
N VAL A 62 3.48 -8.19 17.27
CA VAL A 62 2.55 -9.09 17.96
C VAL A 62 1.27 -8.29 18.30
N PRO A 63 0.06 -8.79 17.99
CA PRO A 63 -1.18 -8.03 18.17
C PRO A 63 -1.38 -7.48 19.59
N GLN A 64 -0.93 -8.22 20.61
CA GLN A 64 -0.97 -7.80 22.01
C GLN A 64 -0.10 -6.56 22.30
N ASN A 65 1.00 -6.41 21.56
CA ASN A 65 1.97 -5.33 21.71
C ASN A 65 1.70 -4.14 20.79
N LYS A 66 0.72 -4.22 19.87
CA LYS A 66 0.40 -3.11 18.94
C LYS A 66 0.13 -1.78 19.65
N LYS A 67 -0.57 -1.80 20.79
CA LYS A 67 -0.88 -0.59 21.56
C LYS A 67 0.34 0.06 22.23
N TYR A 68 1.41 -0.71 22.40
CA TYR A 68 2.62 -0.28 23.13
C TYR A 68 3.83 -0.13 22.21
N SER A 69 3.76 -0.68 21.00
CA SER A 69 4.82 -0.59 20.00
C SER A 69 4.77 0.75 19.28
N LYS A 70 5.93 1.39 19.15
CA LYS A 70 6.13 2.55 18.27
C LYS A 70 6.46 2.13 16.83
N GLN A 71 6.61 0.84 16.57
CA GLN A 71 6.92 0.32 15.24
C GLN A 71 5.68 0.31 14.35
N LYS A 72 5.85 0.67 13.08
CA LYS A 72 4.79 0.55 12.09
C LYS A 72 4.46 -0.93 11.89
N PRO A 73 3.20 -1.35 12.03
CA PRO A 73 2.79 -2.72 11.79
C PRO A 73 3.09 -3.10 10.34
N LEU A 74 3.14 -4.41 10.09
CA LEU A 74 3.41 -4.92 8.76
C LEU A 74 2.26 -4.58 7.79
N CYS A 75 2.57 -3.76 6.78
CA CYS A 75 1.62 -3.28 5.77
C CYS A 75 2.16 -3.50 4.36
N VAL A 76 1.25 -3.68 3.41
CA VAL A 76 1.54 -3.66 1.97
C VAL A 76 1.00 -2.35 1.41
N PHE A 77 1.85 -1.61 0.72
CA PHE A 77 1.47 -0.42 -0.03
C PHE A 77 1.27 -0.83 -1.47
N ILE A 78 0.16 -0.41 -2.04
CA ILE A 78 -0.22 -0.63 -3.43
C ILE A 78 -0.14 0.71 -4.12
N GLU A 79 0.60 0.79 -5.22
CA GLU A 79 0.74 1.99 -6.05
C GLU A 79 0.23 1.71 -7.45
N GLY A 80 -0.59 2.61 -7.98
CA GLY A 80 -1.20 2.45 -9.28
C GLY A 80 -1.40 3.79 -9.99
N THR A 81 -1.73 3.71 -11.27
CA THR A 81 -1.96 4.88 -12.13
C THR A 81 -3.44 5.29 -12.23
N CYS A 82 -4.33 4.51 -11.61
CA CYS A 82 -5.78 4.78 -11.56
C CYS A 82 -6.45 4.09 -10.35
N GLU A 83 -7.61 4.57 -9.90
CA GLU A 83 -8.36 3.94 -8.80
C GLU A 83 -8.74 2.48 -9.09
N GLU A 84 -9.03 2.16 -10.36
CA GLU A 84 -9.38 0.80 -10.77
C GLU A 84 -8.21 -0.18 -10.55
N SER A 85 -6.98 0.24 -10.83
CA SER A 85 -5.77 -0.57 -10.57
C SER A 85 -5.60 -0.88 -9.08
N ILE A 86 -5.91 0.08 -8.19
CA ILE A 86 -5.90 -0.11 -6.74
C ILE A 86 -7.02 -1.04 -6.30
N SER A 87 -8.22 -0.87 -6.84
CA SER A 87 -9.38 -1.72 -6.52
C SER A 87 -9.15 -3.19 -6.91
N LEU A 88 -8.62 -3.43 -8.11
CA LEU A 88 -8.24 -4.76 -8.59
C LEU A 88 -7.10 -5.38 -7.77
N ALA A 89 -6.08 -4.58 -7.43
CA ALA A 89 -4.99 -5.02 -6.56
C ALA A 89 -5.48 -5.45 -5.18
N LYS A 90 -6.36 -4.64 -4.56
CA LYS A 90 -6.99 -4.94 -3.29
C LYS A 90 -7.78 -6.24 -3.36
N LYS A 91 -8.60 -6.41 -4.41
CA LYS A 91 -9.36 -7.65 -4.63
C LYS A 91 -8.44 -8.87 -4.73
N THR A 92 -7.32 -8.74 -5.45
CA THR A 92 -6.33 -9.82 -5.58
C THR A 92 -5.70 -10.17 -4.21
N LEU A 93 -5.41 -9.16 -3.37
CA LEU A 93 -4.93 -9.39 -2.00
C LEU A 93 -6.00 -10.01 -1.10
N ASP A 94 -7.26 -9.62 -1.24
CA ASP A 94 -8.37 -10.23 -0.50
C ASP A 94 -8.60 -11.70 -0.91
N GLU A 95 -8.44 -12.04 -2.19
CA GLU A 95 -8.48 -13.42 -2.67
C GLU A 95 -7.32 -14.25 -2.09
N LEU A 96 -6.12 -13.67 -2.03
CA LEU A 96 -4.95 -14.28 -1.39
C LEU A 96 -5.13 -14.52 0.12
N LYS A 97 -5.96 -13.72 0.80
CA LYS A 97 -6.33 -13.95 2.20
C LYS A 97 -7.30 -15.11 2.38
N ALA A 98 -8.09 -15.40 1.36
CA ALA A 98 -9.14 -16.41 1.40
C ALA A 98 -8.66 -17.82 1.02
N GLU A 99 -7.43 -17.92 0.50
CA GLU A 99 -6.73 -19.18 0.14
C GLU A 99 -6.06 -19.83 1.36
#